data_AF-A0A2J4XV95-F1
#
_entry.id   AF-A0A2J4XV95-F1
#
_cell.length_a   1.000
_cell.length_b   1.000
_cell.length_c   1.000
_cell.angle_alpha   90.00
_cell.angle_beta   90.00
_cell.angle_gamma   90.00
#
_symmetry.space_group_name_H-M   'P 1'
#
loop_
_entity.id
_entity.type
_entity.pdbx_description
1 polymer ?
#
loop_
_entity_poly.entity_id
_entity_poly.type
_entity_poly.pdbx_seq_one_letter_code
_entity_poly.pdbx_strand_id
1 'polypeptide(L)'
;MNLDDKSLFLGAMEDVQPLKHNHDVHWHPARNTRAAQRIDPLQLDNFLTTGYLDIVPLATALEFKREGLQSGVLEKLRRGKYGQQASLNLLRQPVEKCRQNLFAFVVQAQKEGLRNVL
;
A
#
# COMPACT_ATOMS: atom_id res chain seq x y z
N MET A 1 21.32 52.15 -26.21
CA MET A 1 20.27 51.40 -26.93
C MET A 1 19.89 52.24 -28.13
N ASN A 2 20.24 51.77 -29.33
CA ASN A 2 19.96 52.49 -30.58
C ASN A 2 18.44 52.56 -30.79
N LEU A 3 17.93 53.74 -31.18
CA LEU A 3 16.51 53.89 -31.51
C LEU A 3 16.13 52.97 -32.68
N ASP A 4 17.08 52.65 -33.56
CA ASP A 4 16.90 51.78 -34.73
C ASP A 4 16.47 50.35 -34.37
N ASP A 5 16.99 49.77 -33.30
CA ASP A 5 16.65 48.40 -32.90
C ASP A 5 15.20 48.30 -32.39
N LYS A 6 14.71 49.35 -31.72
CA LYS A 6 13.31 49.41 -31.27
C LYS A 6 12.35 49.56 -32.45
N SER A 7 12.70 50.39 -33.42
CA SER A 7 11.90 50.58 -34.63
C SER A 7 11.85 49.30 -35.47
N LEU A 8 12.98 48.60 -35.60
CA LEU A 8 13.07 47.31 -36.30
C LEU A 8 12.20 46.25 -35.61
N PHE A 9 12.25 46.18 -34.28
CA PHE A 9 11.43 45.26 -33.50
C PHE A 9 9.93 45.55 -33.64
N LEU A 10 9.52 46.82 -33.61
CA LEU A 10 8.12 47.20 -33.75
C LEU A 10 7.57 46.91 -35.15
N GLY A 11 8.36 47.15 -36.21
CA GLY A 11 7.99 46.78 -37.57
C GLY A 11 7.85 45.27 -37.75
N ALA A 12 8.71 44.47 -37.10
CA ALA A 12 8.60 43.01 -37.13
C ALA A 12 7.37 42.46 -36.37
N MET A 13 6.71 43.28 -35.54
CA MET A 13 5.56 42.89 -34.72
C MET A 13 4.24 43.51 -35.23
N GLU A 14 4.26 44.23 -36.37
CA GLU A 14 3.11 44.97 -36.90
C GLU A 14 1.88 44.08 -37.17
N ASP A 15 2.10 42.84 -37.61
CA ASP A 15 1.02 41.89 -37.94
C ASP A 15 0.57 41.02 -36.75
N VAL A 16 1.12 41.22 -35.56
CA VAL A 16 0.80 40.39 -34.39
C VAL A 16 -0.51 40.86 -33.74
N GLN A 17 -1.58 40.11 -33.97
CA GLN A 17 -2.87 40.36 -33.31
C GLN A 17 -2.94 39.67 -31.94
N PRO A 18 -3.36 40.38 -30.87
CA PRO A 18 -3.62 39.76 -29.58
C PRO A 18 -4.69 38.67 -29.70
N LEU A 19 -4.44 37.51 -29.08
CA LEU A 19 -5.41 36.41 -29.06
C LEU A 19 -6.67 36.85 -28.30
N LYS A 20 -7.84 36.65 -28.92
CA LYS A 20 -9.14 37.08 -28.38
C LYS A 20 -9.52 36.39 -27.07
N HIS A 21 -8.99 35.21 -26.81
CA HIS A 21 -9.19 34.44 -25.58
C HIS A 21 -7.82 34.19 -24.92
N ASN A 22 -7.45 35.04 -23.97
CA ASN A 22 -6.13 34.99 -23.34
C ASN A 22 -6.08 34.07 -22.10
N HIS A 23 -7.16 33.35 -21.77
CA HIS A 23 -7.27 32.63 -20.50
C HIS A 23 -8.15 31.36 -20.53
N ASP A 24 -8.24 30.63 -21.65
CA ASP A 24 -8.84 29.28 -21.61
C ASP A 24 -7.79 28.22 -21.25
N VAL A 25 -7.15 28.42 -20.09
CA VAL A 25 -6.57 27.28 -19.39
C VAL A 25 -7.77 26.56 -18.79
N HIS A 26 -8.30 25.56 -19.49
CA HIS A 26 -9.24 24.61 -18.90
C HIS A 26 -8.50 23.83 -17.82
N TRP A 27 -8.43 24.44 -16.64
CA TRP A 27 -7.97 23.82 -15.42
C TRP A 27 -9.00 22.75 -15.09
N HIS A 28 -8.78 21.53 -15.56
CA HIS A 28 -9.42 20.38 -14.97
C HIS A 28 -8.78 20.23 -13.60
N PRO A 29 -9.49 20.51 -12.48
CA PRO A 29 -8.96 20.14 -11.19
C PRO A 29 -8.72 18.64 -11.27
N ALA A 30 -7.44 18.24 -11.23
CA ALA A 30 -7.09 16.85 -11.03
C ALA A 30 -7.80 16.48 -9.73
N ARG A 31 -8.94 15.80 -9.86
CA ARG A 31 -9.75 15.39 -8.72
C ARG A 31 -8.88 14.37 -8.04
N ASN A 32 -8.06 14.83 -7.09
CA ASN A 32 -7.31 13.97 -6.21
C ASN A 32 -8.38 13.32 -5.33
N THR A 33 -9.04 12.29 -5.86
CA THR A 33 -9.91 11.36 -5.13
C THR A 33 -9.03 10.47 -4.26
N ARG A 34 -8.08 11.08 -3.54
CA ARG A 34 -7.49 10.44 -2.38
C ARG A 34 -8.60 10.44 -1.36
N ALA A 35 -9.32 9.32 -1.28
CA ALA A 35 -10.25 9.08 -0.19
C ALA A 35 -9.49 9.40 1.10
N ALA A 36 -10.10 10.20 1.98
CA ALA A 36 -9.53 10.48 3.29
C ALA A 36 -9.16 9.14 3.92
N GLN A 37 -7.89 8.97 4.27
CA GLN A 37 -7.42 7.75 4.92
C GLN A 37 -8.13 7.67 6.27
N ARG A 38 -9.17 6.85 6.34
CA ARG A 38 -9.77 6.49 7.61
C ARG A 38 -8.74 5.68 8.37
N ILE A 39 -8.30 6.24 9.50
CA ILE A 39 -7.48 5.52 10.45
C ILE A 39 -8.37 4.43 11.03
N ASP A 40 -8.02 3.17 10.75
CA ASP A 40 -8.66 2.03 11.39
C ASP A 40 -8.15 1.96 12.84
N PRO A 41 -9.01 2.14 13.86
CA PRO A 41 -8.59 2.15 15.25
C PRO A 41 -7.88 0.86 15.66
N LEU A 42 -8.20 -0.27 15.02
CA LEU A 42 -7.53 -1.55 15.27
C LEU A 42 -6.02 -1.48 14.93
N GLN A 43 -5.63 -0.63 13.99
CA GLN A 43 -4.24 -0.51 13.57
C GLN A 43 -3.38 0.28 14.55
N LEU A 44 -3.97 1.02 15.50
CA LEU A 44 -3.22 1.68 16.57
C LEU A 44 -2.57 0.65 17.51
N ASP A 45 -3.19 -0.52 17.69
CA ASP A 45 -2.69 -1.61 18.53
C ASP A 45 -1.78 -2.60 17.75
N ASN A 46 -1.52 -2.33 16.46
CA ASN A 46 -0.77 -3.23 15.60
C ASN A 46 0.73 -3.18 15.91
N PHE A 47 1.17 -4.10 16.76
CA PHE A 47 2.55 -4.28 17.21
C PHE A 47 3.48 -4.96 16.19
N LEU A 48 2.99 -5.37 15.01
CA LEU A 48 3.84 -5.98 13.99
C LEU A 48 4.83 -4.95 13.44
N THR A 49 6.11 -5.29 13.44
CA THR A 49 7.21 -4.42 13.01
C THR A 49 7.53 -4.60 11.52
N THR A 50 8.08 -3.56 10.89
CA THR A 50 8.52 -3.56 9.48
C THR A 50 10.04 -3.45 9.30
N GLY A 51 10.76 -3.05 10.34
CA GLY A 51 12.22 -2.89 10.32
C GLY A 51 12.96 -4.12 10.86
N TYR A 52 14.28 -4.19 10.58
CA TYR A 52 15.19 -5.25 11.03
C TYR A 52 14.73 -6.65 10.61
N LEU A 53 14.48 -6.82 9.30
CA LEU A 53 13.98 -8.08 8.76
C LEU A 53 15.13 -9.07 8.50
N ASP A 54 15.01 -10.26 9.06
CA ASP A 54 15.79 -11.42 8.65
C ASP A 54 15.14 -12.07 7.42
N ILE A 55 15.77 -11.90 6.26
CA ILE A 55 15.27 -12.47 5.00
C ILE A 55 15.46 -14.00 5.04
N VAL A 56 14.36 -14.74 4.97
CA VAL A 56 14.37 -16.20 4.93
C VAL A 56 14.72 -16.68 3.52
N PRO A 57 15.75 -17.53 3.34
CA PRO A 57 16.07 -18.13 2.05
C PRO A 57 14.95 -19.02 1.52
N LEU A 58 14.77 -19.08 0.20
CA LEU A 58 13.71 -19.87 -0.44
C LEU A 58 13.81 -21.38 -0.18
N ALA A 59 15.02 -21.89 0.09
CA ALA A 59 15.24 -23.30 0.43
C ALA A 59 14.82 -23.65 1.87
N THR A 60 14.60 -22.64 2.71
CA THR A 60 14.27 -22.82 4.12
C THR A 60 12.76 -22.77 4.31
N ALA A 61 12.20 -23.83 4.89
CA ALA A 61 10.78 -23.86 5.24
C ALA A 61 10.49 -22.87 6.38
N LEU A 62 9.34 -22.18 6.30
CA LEU A 62 8.89 -21.27 7.36
C LEU A 62 8.24 -22.09 8.48
N GLU A 63 8.99 -22.31 9.57
CA GLU A 63 8.51 -23.10 10.71
C GLU A 63 8.76 -22.35 12.03
N PHE A 64 7.77 -22.41 12.93
CA PHE A 64 7.89 -21.87 14.28
C PHE A 64 7.17 -22.79 15.27
N LYS A 65 7.82 -23.09 16.39
CA LYS A 65 7.26 -23.87 17.49
C LYS A 65 7.53 -23.17 18.81
N ARG A 66 6.47 -22.84 19.55
CA ARG A 66 6.60 -22.33 20.91
C ARG A 66 7.07 -23.45 21.86
N GLU A 67 8.00 -23.12 22.76
CA GLU A 67 8.41 -24.03 23.83
C GLU A 67 7.22 -24.46 24.69
N GLY A 68 7.23 -25.72 25.14
CA GLY A 68 6.10 -26.32 25.86
C GLY A 68 4.95 -26.82 24.97
N LEU A 69 4.97 -26.59 23.65
CA LEU A 69 3.97 -27.16 22.75
C LEU A 69 4.23 -28.66 22.53
N GLN A 70 3.20 -29.48 22.72
CA GLN A 70 3.26 -30.91 22.45
C GLN A 70 3.60 -31.17 20.98
N SER A 71 4.62 -32.01 20.72
CA SER A 71 5.10 -32.34 19.37
C SER A 71 3.98 -32.83 18.44
N GLY A 72 3.03 -33.58 18.98
CA GLY A 72 1.89 -34.13 18.22
C GLY A 72 0.94 -33.08 17.64
N VAL A 73 0.92 -31.83 18.15
CA VAL A 73 0.05 -30.77 17.61
C VAL A 73 0.56 -30.32 16.24
N LEU A 74 1.86 -30.03 16.14
CA LEU A 74 2.52 -29.63 14.88
C LEU A 74 2.42 -30.73 13.83
N GLU A 75 2.62 -31.99 14.24
CA GLU A 75 2.54 -33.12 13.33
C GLU A 75 1.11 -33.33 12.81
N LYS A 76 0.09 -33.12 13.65
CA LYS A 76 -1.32 -33.12 13.23
C LYS A 76 -1.63 -31.99 12.24
N LEU A 77 -1.08 -30.79 12.47
CA LEU A 77 -1.22 -29.66 11.55
C LEU A 77 -0.56 -29.96 10.19
N ARG A 78 0.68 -30.45 10.20
CA ARG A 78 1.41 -30.84 8.97
C ARG A 78 0.70 -31.94 8.18
N ARG A 79 0.06 -32.89 8.88
CA ARG A 79 -0.74 -33.97 8.26
C ARG A 79 -2.14 -33.52 7.83
N GLY A 80 -2.50 -32.24 7.97
CA GLY A 80 -3.82 -31.73 7.59
C GLY A 80 -4.97 -32.24 8.46
N LYS A 81 -4.70 -32.78 9.66
CA LYS A 81 -5.74 -33.30 10.56
C LYS A 81 -6.59 -32.19 11.18
N TYR A 82 -6.11 -30.95 11.16
CA TYR A 82 -6.89 -29.77 11.50
C TYR A 82 -7.40 -29.16 10.19
N GLY A 83 -8.72 -29.13 10.00
CA GLY A 83 -9.32 -28.45 8.84
C GLY A 83 -8.99 -26.97 8.83
N GLN A 84 -8.80 -26.40 7.64
CA GLN A 84 -8.65 -24.96 7.47
C GLN A 84 -9.98 -24.28 7.77
N GLN A 85 -9.99 -23.32 8.69
CA GLN A 85 -11.22 -22.61 9.07
C GLN A 85 -11.33 -21.23 8.43
N ALA A 86 -10.19 -20.58 8.15
CA ALA A 86 -10.13 -19.34 7.41
C ALA A 86 -8.80 -19.25 6.66
N SER A 87 -8.74 -18.39 5.65
CA SER A 87 -7.48 -18.06 4.99
C SER A 87 -7.32 -16.59 4.63
N LEU A 88 -6.08 -16.12 4.65
CA LEU A 88 -5.70 -14.78 4.28
C LEU A 88 -4.83 -14.78 3.02
N ASN A 89 -5.30 -14.08 1.97
CA ASN A 89 -4.54 -13.88 0.74
C ASN A 89 -3.78 -12.54 0.77
N LEU A 90 -2.46 -12.61 0.65
CA LEU A 90 -1.55 -11.46 0.65
C LEU A 90 -0.89 -11.21 -0.72
N LEU A 91 -1.31 -11.92 -1.78
CA LEU A 91 -0.73 -11.78 -3.11
C LEU A 91 -0.96 -10.39 -3.68
N ARG A 92 0.09 -9.84 -4.33
CA ARG A 92 0.08 -8.54 -5.02
C ARG A 92 -0.30 -7.35 -4.12
N GLN A 93 -0.03 -7.45 -2.82
CA GLN A 93 -0.24 -6.37 -1.86
C GLN A 93 1.10 -5.77 -1.40
N PRO A 94 1.16 -4.45 -1.14
CA PRO A 94 2.34 -3.83 -0.55
C PRO A 94 2.52 -4.30 0.90
N VAL A 95 3.77 -4.33 1.37
CA VAL A 95 4.14 -4.86 2.70
C VAL A 95 3.32 -4.26 3.83
N GLU A 96 3.12 -2.93 3.83
CA GLU A 96 2.33 -2.27 4.86
C GLU A 96 0.87 -2.73 4.86
N LYS A 97 0.28 -3.01 3.69
CA LYS A 97 -1.08 -3.53 3.61
C LYS A 97 -1.14 -4.97 4.09
N CYS A 98 -0.13 -5.79 3.79
CA CYS A 98 -0.02 -7.15 4.31
C CYS A 98 0.04 -7.15 5.84
N ARG A 99 0.83 -6.26 6.44
CA ARG A 99 0.96 -6.10 7.89
C ARG A 99 -0.38 -5.76 8.56
N GLN A 100 -1.12 -4.81 7.97
CA GLN A 100 -2.45 -4.41 8.47
C GLN A 100 -3.47 -5.54 8.36
N ASN A 101 -3.51 -6.21 7.20
CA ASN A 101 -4.43 -7.30 6.93
C ASN A 101 -4.15 -8.52 7.82
N LEU A 102 -2.87 -8.88 8.02
CA LEU A 102 -2.45 -9.99 8.87
C LEU A 102 -2.86 -9.76 10.32
N PHE A 103 -2.60 -8.57 10.86
CA PHE A 103 -2.99 -8.24 12.22
C PHE A 103 -4.50 -8.32 12.41
N ALA A 104 -5.28 -7.69 11.53
CA ALA A 104 -6.73 -7.72 11.58
C ALA A 104 -7.28 -9.16 11.47
N PHE A 105 -6.70 -9.97 10.60
CA PHE A 105 -7.06 -11.37 10.42
C PHE A 105 -6.82 -12.21 11.67
N VAL A 106 -5.65 -12.09 12.30
CA VAL A 106 -5.33 -12.83 13.53
C VAL A 106 -6.25 -12.42 14.68
N VAL A 107 -6.50 -11.12 14.86
CA VAL A 107 -7.44 -10.62 15.88
C VAL A 107 -8.85 -11.17 15.64
N GLN A 108 -9.31 -11.17 14.39
CA GLN A 108 -10.63 -11.70 14.05
C GLN A 108 -10.72 -13.22 14.27
N ALA A 109 -9.71 -13.97 13.82
CA ALA A 109 -9.63 -15.42 14.02
C ALA A 109 -9.66 -15.79 15.52
N GLN A 110 -8.98 -15.01 16.37
CA GLN A 110 -9.03 -15.19 17.82
C GLN A 110 -10.42 -14.91 18.39
N LYS A 111 -11.09 -13.83 17.97
CA LYS A 111 -12.46 -13.50 18.41
C LYS A 111 -13.47 -14.59 18.04
N GLU A 112 -13.30 -15.20 16.87
CA GLU A 112 -14.15 -16.30 16.39
C GLU A 112 -13.75 -17.67 16.95
N GLY A 113 -12.66 -17.76 17.73
CA GLY A 113 -12.19 -19.01 18.31
C GLY A 113 -11.66 -20.01 17.27
N LEU A 114 -11.17 -19.52 16.11
CA LEU A 114 -10.56 -20.36 15.09
C LEU A 114 -9.25 -20.94 15.60
N ARG A 115 -9.04 -22.24 15.37
CA ARG A 115 -7.90 -23.03 15.84
C ARG A 115 -6.87 -23.28 14.75
N ASN A 116 -7.27 -23.27 13.48
CA ASN A 116 -6.39 -23.43 12.35
C ASN A 116 -6.78 -22.49 11.20
N VAL A 117 -5.84 -21.65 10.78
CA VAL A 117 -5.99 -20.63 9.74
C VAL A 117 -4.77 -20.66 8.82
N LEU A 118 -4.94 -20.25 7.57
CA LEU A 118 -3.91 -20.34 6.52
C LEU A 118 -3.60 -19.01 5.82
#